data_AF-A0A520KM60-F1
#
_entry.id   AF-A0A520KM60-F1
#
_cell.length_a   1.000
_cell.length_b   1.000
_cell.length_c   1.000
_cell.angle_alpha   90.00
_cell.angle_beta   90.00
_cell.angle_gamma   90.00
#
_symmetry.space_group_name_H-M   'P 1'
#
loop_
_entity.id
_entity.type
_entity.pdbx_description
1 polymer ?
#
loop_
_entity_poly.entity_id
_entity_poly.type
_entity_poly.pdbx_seq_one_letter_code
_entity_poly.pdbx_strand_id
1 'polypeptide(L)' 'MGMNPFPLIIPCHRVIRSDMSLGGYSYGVDLKRKILEREGVKINRTNKVDISSLYRFTEAEV' A
#
# COMPACT_ATOMS: atom_id res chain seq x y z
N MET A 1 -5.53 -15.18 -3.00
CA MET A 1 -5.79 -13.72 -2.92
C MET A 1 -6.98 -13.53 -1.99
N GLY A 2 -6.82 -12.82 -0.87
CA GLY A 2 -7.89 -12.67 0.12
C GLY A 2 -8.99 -11.73 -0.39
N MET A 3 -10.22 -12.21 -0.45
CA MET A 3 -11.40 -11.36 -0.56
C MET A 3 -11.65 -10.77 0.82
N ASN A 4 -11.29 -9.51 1.02
CA ASN A 4 -11.63 -8.81 2.24
C ASN A 4 -13.10 -8.34 2.14
N PRO A 5 -14.03 -8.91 2.91
CA PRO A 5 -15.44 -8.53 2.84
C PRO A 5 -15.70 -7.09 3.32
N PHE A 6 -14.75 -6.48 4.06
CA PHE A 6 -14.88 -5.13 4.60
C PHE A 6 -13.61 -4.28 4.34
N PRO A 7 -13.43 -3.75 3.11
CA PRO A 7 -12.23 -3.01 2.70
C PRO A 7 -11.99 -1.67 3.42
N LEU A 8 -12.98 -1.15 4.15
CA LEU A 8 -12.87 0.05 4.97
C LEU A 8 -12.45 -0.24 6.42
N ILE A 9 -12.89 -1.37 6.98
CA ILE A 9 -12.56 -1.77 8.35
C ILE A 9 -11.18 -2.42 8.39
N ILE A 10 -10.92 -3.30 7.43
CA ILE A 10 -9.63 -3.96 7.27
C ILE A 10 -8.91 -3.25 6.12
N PRO A 11 -7.85 -2.45 6.39
CA PRO A 11 -7.20 -1.64 5.38
C PRO A 11 -6.26 -2.47 4.52
N CYS A 12 -6.80 -3.43 3.75
CA CYS A 12 -6.02 -4.31 2.87
C CYS A 12 -5.28 -3.54 1.75
N HIS A 13 -5.71 -2.30 1.46
CA HIS A 13 -5.03 -1.39 0.56
C HIS A 13 -3.70 -0.84 1.14
N ARG A 14 -3.47 -0.91 2.46
CA ARG A 14 -2.21 -0.48 3.11
C ARG A 14 -1.09 -1.52 3.05
N VAL A 15 -1.39 -2.76 2.64
CA VAL A 15 -0.38 -3.83 2.49
C VAL A 15 0.32 -3.68 1.14
N ILE A 16 1.63 -3.46 1.14
CA ILE A 16 2.46 -3.28 -0.07
C ILE A 16 3.44 -4.45 -0.18
N ARG A 17 3.92 -4.77 -1.40
CA ARG A 17 4.97 -5.79 -1.57
C ARG A 17 6.32 -5.27 -1.05
N SER A 18 7.21 -6.19 -0.66
CA SER A 18 8.57 -5.88 -0.19
C SER A 18 9.42 -5.15 -1.25
N ASP A 19 9.14 -5.37 -2.54
CA ASP A 19 9.74 -4.64 -3.69
C ASP A 19 9.15 -3.23 -3.90
N MET A 20 8.30 -2.77 -2.97
CA MET A 20 7.63 -1.47 -2.98
C MET A 20 6.58 -1.31 -4.09
N SER A 21 6.32 -2.35 -4.89
CA SER A 21 5.22 -2.37 -5.84
C SER A 21 3.87 -2.52 -5.11
N LEU A 22 2.84 -1.82 -5.61
CA LEU A 22 1.48 -1.90 -5.04
C LEU A 22 0.92 -3.32 -4.97
N GLY A 23 1.39 -4.25 -5.81
CA GLY A 23 0.85 -5.61 -5.89
C GLY A 23 -0.61 -5.64 -6.37
N GLY A 24 -1.24 -6.82 -6.27
CA GLY A 24 -2.64 -6.99 -6.67
C GLY A 24 -3.61 -6.47 -5.61
N TYR A 25 -4.73 -5.91 -6.07
CA TYR A 25 -5.85 -5.48 -5.23
C TYR A 25 -7.15 -6.01 -5.83
N SER A 26 -8.03 -6.57 -5.00
CA SER A 26 -9.27 -7.23 -5.46
C SER A 26 -10.21 -6.29 -6.21
N TYR A 27 -10.12 -4.98 -5.95
CA TYR A 27 -10.89 -3.94 -6.65
C TYR A 27 -10.06 -3.18 -7.70
N GLY A 28 -8.89 -3.71 -8.08
CA GLY A 28 -8.00 -3.11 -9.06
C GLY A 28 -6.92 -2.19 -8.47
N VAL A 29 -5.74 -2.23 -9.09
CA VAL A 29 -4.54 -1.48 -8.61
C VAL A 29 -4.77 0.02 -8.66
N ASP A 30 -5.56 0.52 -9.61
CA ASP A 30 -5.90 1.93 -9.73
C ASP A 30 -6.69 2.47 -8.53
N LEU A 31 -7.64 1.68 -8.00
CA LEU A 31 -8.38 2.08 -6.81
C LEU A 31 -7.48 2.09 -5.58
N LYS A 32 -6.61 1.09 -5.44
CA LYS A 32 -5.59 1.03 -4.39
C LYS A 32 -4.67 2.26 -4.43
N ARG A 33 -4.23 2.66 -5.63
CA ARG A 33 -3.41 3.87 -5.84
C ARG A 33 -4.13 5.11 -5.34
N LYS A 34 -5.37 5.35 -5.81
CA LYS A 34 -6.16 6.52 -5.41
C LYS A 34 -6.40 6.61 -3.90
N ILE A 35 -6.66 5.48 -3.24
CA ILE A 35 -6.84 5.46 -1.78
C ILE A 35 -5.52 5.83 -1.09
N LEU A 36 -4.42 5.19 -1.46
CA LEU A 36 -3.10 5.47 -0.87
C LEU A 36 -2.63 6.91 -1.11
N GLU A 37 -2.88 7.47 -2.31
CA GLU A 37 -2.57 8.87 -2.61
C GLU A 37 -3.38 9.84 -1.73
N ARG A 38 -4.65 9.53 -1.43
CA ARG A 38 -5.47 10.30 -0.49
C ARG A 38 -4.99 10.21 0.95
N GLU A 39 -4.39 9.08 1.33
CA GLU A 39 -3.76 8.88 2.64
C GLU A 39 -2.37 9.56 2.73
N GLY A 40 -1.90 10.22 1.66
CA GLY A 40 -0.62 10.93 1.63
C GLY A 40 0.57 10.07 1.21
N VAL A 41 0.35 8.85 0.72
CA VAL A 41 1.40 7.97 0.22
C VAL A 41 1.79 8.41 -1.20
N LYS A 42 3.06 8.75 -1.40
CA LYS A 42 3.60 9.08 -2.72
C LYS A 42 3.84 7.79 -3.52
N ILE A 43 3.29 7.73 -4.73
CA ILE A 43 3.43 6.59 -5.64
C ILE A 43 4.02 7.09 -6.96
N ASN A 44 5.06 6.42 -7.45
CA ASN A 44 5.69 6.71 -8.72
C ASN A 44 4.83 6.24 -9.91
N ARG A 45 5.12 6.74 -11.11
CA ARG A 45 4.48 6.35 -12.39
C ARG A 45 4.54 4.83 -12.66
N THR A 46 5.50 4.12 -12.06
CA THR A 46 5.66 2.67 -12.16
C THR A 46 4.84 1.86 -11.13
N ASN A 47 3.88 2.47 -10.41
CA ASN A 47 3.13 1.84 -9.31
C ASN A 47 4.02 1.35 -8.15
N LYS A 48 5.12 2.06 -7.91
CA LYS A 48 6.00 1.84 -6.76
C LYS A 48 5.80 2.93 -5.72
N VAL A 49 5.67 2.53 -4.46
CA VAL A 49 5.58 3.44 -3.32
C VAL A 49 6.94 4.08 -3.07
N ASP A 50 6.95 5.39 -2.89
CA ASP A 50 8.13 6.14 -2.52
C ASP A 50 8.40 5.99 -1.02
N ILE A 51 9.49 5.30 -0.68
CA ILE A 51 9.88 5.02 0.70
C ILE A 51 10.64 6.18 1.37
N SER A 52 11.00 7.23 0.62
CA SER A 52 11.80 8.34 1.18
C SER A 52 11.05 9.13 2.24
N SER A 53 9.73 9.00 2.29
CA SER A 53 8.84 9.71 3.22
C SER A 53 8.13 8.77 4.22
N LEU A 54 8.49 7.47 4.24
CA LEU A 54 7.83 6.48 5.09
C LEU A 54 8.72 6.10 6.28
N TYR A 55 8.10 5.96 7.45
CA TYR A 55 8.76 5.44 8.64
C TYR A 55 9.10 3.96 8.42
N ARG A 56 10.39 3.62 8.45
CA ARG A 56 10.86 2.25 8.32
C ARG A 56 11.05 1.68 9.72
N PHE A 57 10.12 0.82 10.15
CA PHE A 57 10.29 0.04 11.36
C PHE A 57 11.42 -0.97 11.10
N THR A 58 12.63 -0.65 11.54
CA THR A 58 13.73 -1.61 11.59
C THR A 58 13.63 -2.37 12.91
N GLU A 59 13.76 -3.69 12.88
CA GLU A 59 13.75 -4.60 14.03
C GLU A 59 14.99 -4.43 14.95
N ALA A 60 15.41 -3.18 15.22
CA ALA A 60 16.60 -2.85 16.00
C ALA A 60 16.26 -2.25 17.39
N GLU A 61 14.98 -2.19 17.76
CA GLU A 61 14.52 -1.62 19.04
C GLU A 61 13.60 -2.56 19.83
N VAL A 62 13.90 -3.87 19.84
CA VAL A 62 13.29 -4.85 20.75
C VAL A 62 14.34 -5.77 21.34
#